data_AF-A0A160PGX5-F1
#
_entry.id   AF-A0A160PGX5-F1
#
_cell.length_a   1.000
_cell.length_b   1.000
_cell.length_c   1.000
_cell.angle_alpha   90.00
_cell.angle_beta   90.00
_cell.angle_gamma   90.00
#
_symmetry.space_group_name_H-M   'P 1'
#
loop_
_entity.id
_entity.type
_entity.pdbx_description
1 polymer ?
#
loop_
_entity_poly.entity_id
_entity_poly.type
_entity_poly.pdbx_seq_one_letter_code
_entity_poly.pdbx_strand_id
1 'polypeptide(L)'
;MPTDLPEERAYRKPGTLELDPASGEGVATDETPRLIASDKVEGTPVYDGTGRHLGSVHNFMVDKVSGQVAYAVLSFGGFLGFGETYHPLPWNALTYSVELGGYVVDIDPADLEGAPTHGPGEDPFSDPDYGGRLNDHWGGRKAPTA
;
A
#
# COMPACT_ATOMS: atom_id res chain seq x y z
N MET A 1 -20.94 21.22 52.67
CA MET A 1 -21.54 20.52 51.50
C MET A 1 -22.94 21.07 51.30
N PRO A 2 -23.43 21.34 50.08
CA PRO A 2 -22.87 21.04 48.74
C PRO A 2 -22.93 22.34 47.85
N THR A 3 -22.62 22.43 46.55
CA THR A 3 -22.49 21.48 45.44
C THR A 3 -21.64 22.16 44.34
N ASP A 4 -20.84 21.36 43.62
CA ASP A 4 -20.15 21.69 42.37
C ASP A 4 -21.02 22.38 41.31
N LEU A 5 -20.40 23.24 40.49
CA LEU A 5 -20.40 23.10 39.03
C LEU A 5 -19.08 23.67 38.46
N PRO A 6 -18.27 22.90 37.71
CA PRO A 6 -17.22 23.48 36.87
C PRO A 6 -17.89 24.28 35.74
N GLU A 7 -17.42 25.50 35.54
CA GLU A 7 -17.88 26.41 34.47
C GLU A 7 -17.88 25.68 33.12
N GLU A 8 -19.10 25.50 32.63
CA GLU A 8 -19.54 25.33 31.25
C GLU A 8 -18.42 25.15 30.21
N ARG A 9 -18.33 23.92 29.70
CA ARG A 9 -17.63 23.62 28.44
C ARG A 9 -18.15 24.60 27.39
N ALA A 10 -17.32 25.59 27.04
CA ALA A 10 -17.54 26.41 25.87
C ALA A 10 -17.83 25.49 24.69
N TYR A 11 -19.03 25.62 24.15
CA TYR A 11 -19.52 24.86 23.00
C TYR A 11 -18.56 25.10 21.83
N ARG A 12 -17.57 24.21 21.64
CA ARG A 12 -16.70 24.25 20.47
C ARG A 12 -17.56 23.93 19.25
N LYS A 13 -17.55 24.83 18.28
CA LYS A 13 -18.12 24.55 16.96
C LYS A 13 -17.39 23.31 16.39
N PRO A 14 -18.10 22.28 15.90
CA PRO A 14 -17.45 21.19 15.18
C PRO A 14 -16.78 21.76 13.93
N GLY A 15 -15.48 21.53 13.76
CA GLY A 15 -14.73 21.93 12.56
C GLY A 15 -13.51 22.83 12.76
N THR A 16 -13.07 23.11 13.99
CA THR A 16 -11.76 23.75 14.20
C THR A 16 -10.94 22.92 15.19
N LEU A 17 -10.18 21.98 14.65
CA LEU A 17 -9.06 21.35 15.34
C LEU A 17 -7.85 22.28 15.18
N GLU A 18 -7.63 23.15 16.15
CA GLU A 18 -6.27 23.61 16.43
C GLU A 18 -5.50 22.38 16.93
N LEU A 19 -4.47 22.02 16.18
CA LEU A 19 -3.61 20.87 16.44
C LEU A 19 -2.74 21.18 17.66
N ASP A 20 -2.92 20.40 18.74
CA ASP A 20 -1.97 20.34 19.83
C ASP A 20 -0.80 19.44 19.36
N PRO A 21 0.42 19.97 19.17
CA PRO A 21 1.52 19.23 18.57
C PRO A 21 2.13 18.16 19.50
N ALA A 22 1.58 17.97 20.71
CA ALA A 22 2.16 17.10 21.72
C ALA A 22 1.44 15.74 21.92
N SER A 23 0.35 15.45 21.19
CA SER A 23 -0.30 14.13 21.21
C SER A 23 -0.11 13.41 19.88
N GLY A 24 0.85 12.49 19.84
CA GLY A 24 0.85 11.42 18.83
C GLY A 24 -0.43 10.58 18.95
N GLU A 25 -0.83 9.97 17.84
CA GLU A 25 -2.11 9.28 17.62
C GLU A 25 -3.27 10.20 17.21
N GLY A 26 -3.16 10.70 15.99
CA GLY A 26 -4.27 11.33 15.27
C GLY A 26 -3.93 11.37 13.79
N VAL A 27 -4.09 10.23 13.11
CA VAL A 27 -3.89 10.14 11.66
C VAL A 27 -4.90 11.07 10.99
N ALA A 28 -4.44 12.19 10.45
CA ALA A 28 -5.27 13.09 9.67
C ALA A 28 -5.77 12.35 8.42
N THR A 29 -7.07 12.09 8.41
CA THR A 29 -7.84 11.57 7.29
C THR A 29 -7.98 12.69 6.25
N ASP A 30 -7.12 12.68 5.24
CA ASP A 30 -7.49 13.18 3.91
C ASP A 30 -7.59 11.99 2.94
N GLU A 31 -8.24 10.94 3.43
CA GLU A 31 -8.61 9.76 2.66
C GLU A 31 -9.95 10.07 1.98
N THR A 32 -9.92 10.31 0.68
CA THR A 32 -11.17 10.15 -0.08
C THR A 32 -11.39 8.65 -0.28
N PRO A 33 -12.64 8.16 -0.42
CA PRO A 33 -12.94 6.73 -0.62
C PRO A 33 -12.27 6.06 -1.84
N ARG A 34 -11.53 6.83 -2.66
CA ARG A 34 -10.95 6.39 -3.92
C ARG A 34 -9.49 6.80 -4.11
N LEU A 35 -8.88 7.54 -3.18
CA LEU A 35 -7.51 8.05 -3.33
C LEU A 35 -6.72 7.74 -2.07
N ILE A 36 -5.55 7.13 -2.26
CA ILE A 36 -4.57 6.91 -1.22
C ILE A 36 -3.34 7.75 -1.56
N ALA A 37 -2.83 8.48 -0.57
CA ALA A 37 -1.63 9.29 -0.73
C ALA A 37 -0.41 8.37 -0.91
N SER A 38 0.50 8.73 -1.84
CA SER A 38 1.63 7.88 -2.26
C SER A 38 2.52 7.46 -1.08
N ASP A 39 2.72 8.37 -0.12
CA ASP A 39 3.48 8.19 1.12
C ASP A 39 2.79 7.27 2.15
N LYS A 40 1.48 7.06 2.02
CA LYS A 40 0.71 6.11 2.85
C LYS A 40 0.58 4.73 2.23
N VAL A 41 0.83 4.57 0.93
CA VAL A 41 0.77 3.25 0.31
C VAL A 41 2.02 2.44 0.61
N GLU A 42 3.17 3.09 0.69
CA GLU A 42 4.41 2.47 1.17
C GLU A 42 4.22 1.97 2.61
N GLY A 43 4.63 0.73 2.86
CA GLY A 43 4.42 0.07 4.15
C GLY A 43 3.03 -0.55 4.35
N THR A 44 2.08 -0.37 3.41
CA THR A 44 0.77 -1.04 3.51
C THR A 44 0.95 -2.56 3.49
N PRO A 45 0.40 -3.31 4.46
CA PRO A 45 0.52 -4.77 4.51
C PRO A 45 -0.13 -5.42 3.29
N VAL A 46 0.45 -6.52 2.83
CA VAL A 46 -0.08 -7.34 1.75
C VAL A 46 -0.25 -8.78 2.22
N TYR A 47 -1.40 -9.36 1.87
CA TYR A 47 -1.84 -10.69 2.28
C TYR A 47 -2.15 -11.55 1.05
N ASP A 48 -2.07 -12.87 1.20
CA ASP A 48 -2.65 -13.79 0.21
C ASP A 48 -4.15 -14.00 0.44
N GLY A 49 -4.81 -14.73 -0.47
CA GLY A 49 -6.23 -15.07 -0.39
C GLY A 49 -6.64 -15.88 0.86
N THR A 50 -5.68 -16.40 1.64
CA THR A 50 -5.95 -17.07 2.93
C THR A 50 -5.84 -16.13 4.13
N GLY A 51 -5.45 -14.88 3.90
CA GLY A 51 -5.18 -13.89 4.95
C GLY A 51 -3.77 -14.00 5.55
N ARG A 52 -2.87 -14.80 4.97
CA ARG A 52 -1.48 -14.88 5.43
C ARG A 52 -0.71 -13.67 4.93
N HIS A 53 0.03 -13.03 5.84
CA HIS A 53 0.87 -11.88 5.53
C HIS A 53 2.05 -12.28 4.63
N LEU A 54 2.19 -11.60 3.51
CA LEU A 54 3.23 -11.79 2.51
C LEU A 54 4.38 -10.79 2.69
N GLY A 55 4.04 -9.54 3.01
CA GLY A 55 5.00 -8.44 3.05
C GLY A 55 4.31 -7.10 3.05
N SER A 56 4.99 -6.06 2.58
CA SER A 56 4.42 -4.71 2.47
C SER A 56 4.75 -4.06 1.15
N VAL A 57 3.85 -3.21 0.68
CA VAL A 57 4.10 -2.39 -0.50
C VAL A 57 5.35 -1.53 -0.29
N HIS A 58 6.30 -1.60 -1.21
CA HIS A 58 7.48 -0.74 -1.24
C HIS A 58 7.21 0.57 -1.98
N ASN A 59 6.74 0.50 -3.24
CA ASN A 59 6.40 1.66 -4.05
C ASN A 59 5.49 1.26 -5.23
N PHE A 60 5.20 2.22 -6.12
CA PHE A 60 4.41 2.01 -7.34
C PHE A 60 5.11 2.57 -8.56
N MET A 61 4.92 1.86 -9.67
CA MET A 61 5.37 2.27 -10.98
C MET A 61 4.22 2.92 -11.73
N VAL A 62 4.36 4.21 -12.00
CA VAL A 62 3.40 4.99 -12.79
C VAL A 62 3.88 5.05 -14.23
N ASP A 63 3.03 4.67 -15.16
CA ASP A 63 3.25 4.89 -16.58
C ASP A 63 3.23 6.39 -16.87
N LYS A 64 4.36 6.92 -17.37
CA LYS A 64 4.57 8.36 -17.54
C LYS A 64 3.68 8.99 -18.62
N VAL A 65 3.12 8.19 -19.53
CA VAL A 65 2.35 8.68 -20.68
C VAL A 65 0.86 8.74 -20.33
N SER A 66 0.32 7.66 -19.79
CA SER A 66 -1.08 7.52 -19.37
C SER A 66 -1.36 8.10 -17.99
N GLY A 67 -0.34 8.21 -17.13
CA GLY A 67 -0.45 8.61 -15.73
C GLY A 67 -1.07 7.52 -14.83
N GLN A 68 -1.22 6.30 -15.33
CA GLN A 68 -1.82 5.20 -14.58
C GLN A 68 -0.76 4.38 -13.84
N VAL A 69 -1.13 3.84 -12.69
CA VAL A 69 -0.28 2.88 -11.97
C VAL A 69 -0.27 1.56 -12.75
N ALA A 70 0.90 1.15 -13.20
CA ALA A 70 1.10 -0.10 -13.92
C ALA A 70 1.41 -1.25 -12.94
N TYR A 71 2.32 -1.03 -12.00
CA TYR A 71 2.80 -2.06 -11.08
C TYR A 71 2.90 -1.55 -9.64
N ALA A 72 2.62 -2.43 -8.70
CA ALA A 72 2.97 -2.33 -7.28
C ALA A 72 4.25 -3.12 -7.03
N VAL A 73 5.24 -2.56 -6.35
CA VAL A 73 6.42 -3.32 -5.94
C VAL A 73 6.20 -3.79 -4.51
N LEU A 74 6.16 -5.10 -4.31
CA LEU A 74 5.98 -5.73 -3.01
C LEU A 74 7.34 -6.10 -2.42
N SER A 75 7.59 -5.71 -1.17
CA SER A 75 8.74 -6.14 -0.39
C SER A 75 8.41 -7.41 0.39
N PHE A 76 9.12 -8.49 0.10
CA PHE A 76 9.09 -9.74 0.84
C PHE A 76 10.28 -9.85 1.77
N GLY A 77 10.01 -10.24 3.02
CA GLY A 77 11.04 -10.73 3.95
C GLY A 77 12.14 -9.70 4.28
N GLY A 78 11.95 -8.96 5.36
CA GLY A 78 12.97 -8.06 5.88
C GLY A 78 12.36 -7.15 6.91
N PHE A 79 12.74 -7.30 8.18
CA PHE A 79 12.35 -6.34 9.20
C PHE A 79 13.36 -5.19 9.31
N LEU A 80 14.49 -5.23 8.59
CA LEU A 80 15.62 -4.29 8.74
C LEU A 80 16.52 -4.18 7.47
N GLY A 81 16.00 -4.21 6.23
CA GLY A 81 16.81 -3.90 5.03
C GLY A 81 17.85 -4.96 4.60
N PHE A 82 17.88 -6.13 5.24
CA PHE A 82 18.74 -7.25 4.85
C PHE A 82 17.89 -8.44 4.42
N GLY A 83 18.14 -8.95 3.20
CA GLY A 83 17.40 -10.08 2.64
C GLY A 83 16.07 -9.71 1.98
N GLU A 84 15.77 -8.41 1.88
CA GLU A 84 14.58 -7.92 1.17
C GLU A 84 14.66 -8.30 -0.31
N THR A 85 13.55 -8.80 -0.83
CA THR A 85 13.39 -9.05 -2.26
C THR A 85 12.15 -8.31 -2.74
N TYR A 86 12.28 -7.61 -3.87
CA TYR A 86 11.22 -6.81 -4.46
C TYR A 86 10.56 -7.54 -5.62
N HIS A 87 9.24 -7.65 -5.54
CA HIS A 87 8.39 -8.36 -6.49
C HIS A 87 7.39 -7.38 -7.12
N PRO A 88 7.57 -6.99 -8.39
CA PRO A 88 6.58 -6.20 -9.10
C PRO A 88 5.34 -7.02 -9.46
N LEU A 89 4.19 -6.52 -9.03
CA LEU A 89 2.87 -7.11 -9.26
C LEU A 89 2.01 -6.14 -10.08
N PRO A 90 1.18 -6.62 -11.01
CA PRO A 90 0.21 -5.79 -11.70
C PRO A 90 -0.70 -5.09 -10.69
N TRP A 91 -0.89 -3.78 -10.82
CA TRP A 91 -1.72 -3.00 -9.88
C TRP A 91 -3.16 -3.55 -9.77
N ASN A 92 -3.70 -4.05 -10.88
CA ASN A 92 -5.04 -4.65 -10.94
C ASN A 92 -5.16 -6.01 -10.23
N ALA A 93 -4.06 -6.62 -9.78
CA ALA A 93 -4.09 -7.85 -8.99
C ALA A 93 -4.27 -7.59 -7.49
N LEU A 94 -4.10 -6.33 -7.03
CA LEU A 94 -4.24 -5.95 -5.63
C LEU A 94 -5.68 -5.50 -5.33
N THR A 95 -6.29 -6.08 -4.31
CA THR A 95 -7.60 -5.67 -3.79
C THR A 95 -7.46 -5.18 -2.37
N TYR A 96 -7.89 -3.96 -2.06
CA TYR A 96 -7.83 -3.47 -0.69
C TYR A 96 -8.91 -4.11 0.19
N SER A 97 -8.50 -4.78 1.27
CA SER A 97 -9.40 -5.32 2.30
C SER A 97 -9.43 -4.38 3.49
N VAL A 98 -10.60 -3.79 3.74
CA VAL A 98 -10.83 -2.94 4.92
C VAL A 98 -10.72 -3.75 6.21
N GLU A 99 -11.11 -5.03 6.18
CA GLU A 99 -11.05 -5.92 7.35
C GLU A 99 -9.62 -6.22 7.77
N LEU A 100 -8.71 -6.37 6.82
CA LEU A 100 -7.29 -6.62 7.06
C LEU A 100 -6.46 -5.33 7.13
N GLY A 101 -7.02 -4.19 6.72
CA GLY A 101 -6.29 -2.92 6.64
C GLY A 101 -5.13 -2.95 5.64
N GLY A 102 -5.23 -3.76 4.59
CA GLY A 102 -4.14 -3.99 3.64
C GLY A 102 -4.62 -4.59 2.32
N TYR A 103 -3.69 -4.77 1.39
CA TYR A 103 -4.00 -5.36 0.09
C TYR A 103 -4.02 -6.89 0.16
N VAL A 104 -4.96 -7.51 -0.53
CA VAL A 104 -5.01 -8.94 -0.77
C VAL A 104 -4.65 -9.18 -2.23
N VAL A 105 -3.77 -10.14 -2.46
CA VAL A 105 -3.41 -10.60 -3.80
C VAL A 105 -3.90 -12.03 -4.01
N ASP A 106 -4.63 -12.22 -5.10
CA ASP A 106 -5.08 -13.53 -5.55
C ASP A 106 -4.16 -14.04 -6.67
N ILE A 107 -2.94 -14.41 -6.30
CA ILE A 107 -1.90 -14.91 -7.21
C ILE A 107 -1.42 -16.26 -6.67
N ASP A 108 -1.23 -17.24 -7.58
CA ASP A 108 -0.64 -18.53 -7.24
C ASP A 108 0.79 -18.33 -6.71
N PRO A 109 1.16 -18.91 -5.55
CA PRO A 109 2.53 -18.85 -5.03
C PRO A 109 3.59 -19.24 -6.05
N ALA A 110 3.33 -20.22 -6.93
CA ALA A 110 4.28 -20.64 -7.95
C ALA A 110 4.55 -19.54 -9.00
N ASP A 111 3.53 -18.73 -9.30
CA ASP A 111 3.68 -17.62 -10.25
C ASP A 111 4.45 -16.44 -9.65
N LEU A 112 4.28 -16.24 -8.34
CA LEU A 112 5.02 -15.25 -7.58
C LEU A 112 6.51 -15.64 -7.47
N GLU A 113 6.80 -16.92 -7.27
CA GLU A 113 8.17 -17.46 -7.24
C GLU A 113 8.87 -17.37 -8.60
N GLY A 114 8.13 -17.55 -9.69
CA GLY A 114 8.65 -17.42 -11.06
C GLY A 114 8.75 -15.99 -11.59
N ALA A 115 8.22 -15.00 -10.86
CA ALA A 115 8.18 -13.62 -11.32
C ALA A 115 9.59 -12.97 -11.31
N PRO A 116 9.87 -12.04 -12.23
CA PRO A 116 11.08 -11.23 -12.15
C PRO A 116 11.17 -10.49 -10.82
N THR A 117 12.28 -10.65 -10.11
CA THR A 117 12.56 -9.97 -8.83
C THR A 117 13.82 -9.12 -8.92
N HIS A 118 14.01 -8.24 -7.94
CA HIS A 118 15.24 -7.47 -7.78
C HIS A 118 15.53 -7.19 -6.30
N GLY A 119 16.78 -6.87 -6.00
CA GLY A 119 17.22 -6.53 -4.66
C GLY A 119 17.15 -5.03 -4.37
N PRO A 120 17.34 -4.63 -3.09
CA PRO A 120 17.48 -3.23 -2.71
C PRO A 120 18.66 -2.56 -3.42
N GLY A 121 18.44 -1.36 -3.94
CA GLY A 121 19.46 -0.58 -4.65
C GLY A 121 19.62 -0.94 -6.14
N GLU A 122 18.87 -1.92 -6.62
CA GLU A 122 18.73 -2.19 -8.06
C GLU A 122 17.56 -1.36 -8.63
N ASP A 123 17.73 -0.84 -9.84
CA ASP A 123 16.66 -0.18 -10.60
C ASP A 123 16.47 -0.88 -11.94
N PRO A 124 15.79 -2.05 -11.97
CA PRO A 124 15.51 -2.75 -13.21
C PRO A 124 14.54 -2.00 -14.12
N PHE A 125 13.77 -1.04 -13.60
CA PHE A 125 12.86 -0.21 -14.40
C PHE A 125 13.61 0.84 -15.25
N SER A 126 14.91 1.03 -15.02
CA SER A 126 15.78 1.78 -15.93
C SER A 126 16.05 1.04 -17.25
N ASP A 127 15.89 -0.28 -17.29
CA ASP A 127 15.93 -1.10 -18.50
C ASP A 127 14.57 -0.98 -19.25
N PRO A 128 14.55 -0.43 -20.48
CA PRO A 128 13.33 -0.30 -21.28
C PRO A 128 12.58 -1.62 -21.52
N ASP A 129 13.30 -2.75 -21.51
CA ASP A 129 12.71 -4.06 -21.78
C ASP A 129 12.09 -4.71 -20.53
N TYR A 130 12.38 -4.20 -19.32
CA TYR A 130 11.91 -4.80 -18.08
C TYR A 130 10.39 -4.78 -17.94
N GLY A 131 9.75 -3.66 -18.32
CA GLY A 131 8.29 -3.57 -18.36
C GLY A 131 7.67 -4.58 -19.32
N GLY A 132 8.31 -4.83 -20.46
CA GLY A 132 7.91 -5.88 -21.40
C GLY A 132 7.96 -7.27 -20.77
N ARG A 133 9.07 -7.62 -20.10
CA ARG A 133 9.22 -8.91 -19.40
C ARG A 133 8.18 -9.12 -18.30
N LEU A 134 7.90 -8.08 -17.52
CA LEU A 134 6.83 -8.12 -16.51
C LEU A 134 5.47 -8.32 -17.18
N ASN A 135 5.19 -7.56 -18.24
CA ASN A 135 3.94 -7.71 -18.98
C ASN A 135 3.81 -9.07 -19.66
N ASP A 136 4.89 -9.70 -20.11
CA ASP A 136 4.85 -11.05 -20.69
C ASP A 136 4.59 -12.12 -19.61
N HIS A 137 5.20 -11.96 -18.42
CA HIS A 137 4.96 -12.86 -17.27
C HIS A 137 3.51 -12.76 -16.76
N TRP A 138 2.96 -11.54 -16.73
CA TRP A 138 1.62 -11.27 -16.19
C TRP A 138 0.49 -11.24 -17.24
N GLY A 139 0.82 -11.01 -18.51
CA GLY A 139 -0.12 -10.66 -19.59
C GLY A 139 -1.06 -11.76 -20.06
N GLY A 140 -0.83 -13.01 -19.63
CA GLY A 140 -1.77 -14.10 -19.81
C GLY A 140 -2.97 -14.08 -18.85
N ARG A 141 -2.94 -13.25 -17.80
CA ARG A 141 -3.93 -13.30 -16.71
C ARG A 141 -4.57 -11.94 -16.52
N LYS A 142 -5.79 -11.81 -17.04
CA LYS A 142 -6.70 -10.77 -16.58
C LYS A 142 -6.91 -10.97 -15.08
N ALA A 143 -6.83 -9.88 -14.32
CA ALA A 143 -7.25 -9.84 -12.92
C ALA A 143 -8.60 -10.55 -12.73
N PRO A 144 -8.84 -11.21 -11.59
CA PRO A 144 -10.16 -11.73 -11.24
C PRO A 144 -11.18 -10.59 -11.44
N THR A 145 -12.12 -10.83 -12.35
CA THR A 145 -13.26 -9.92 -12.51
C THR A 145 -14.15 -10.19 -11.30
N ALA A 146 -14.27 -9.20 -10.42
CA ALA A 146 -15.22 -9.21 -9.32
C ALA A 146 -16.66 -9.44 -9.80
#